data_AF-A0A256ZG57-F1
#
_entry.id   AF-A0A256ZG57-F1
#
_cell.length_a   1.000
_cell.length_b   1.000
_cell.length_c   1.000
_cell.angle_alpha   90.00
_cell.angle_beta   90.00
_cell.angle_gamma   90.00
#
_symmetry.space_group_name_H-M   'P 1'
#
loop_
_entity.id
_entity.type
_entity.pdbx_description
1 polymer ?
#
loop_
_entity_poly.entity_id
_entity_poly.type
_entity_poly.pdbx_seq_one_letter_code
_entity_poly.pdbx_strand_id
1 'polypeptide(L)'
;MPCRLAVELGLWPPPDDAYLVEVGTASGPVRNYLVPSAAEVVVDAGDRVVGPVKCDVMISNLEYEVLISDRLGGELGIVIQGVREF
;
A
#
# COMPACT_ATOMS: atom_id res chain seq x y z
N MET A 1 2.96 -1.11 -3.53
CA MET A 1 2.23 -1.93 -4.52
C MET A 1 3.09 -2.16 -5.75
N PRO A 2 3.14 -3.38 -6.30
CA PRO A 2 3.90 -3.69 -7.51
C PRO A 2 3.36 -2.95 -8.74
N CYS A 3 4.26 -2.48 -9.62
CA CYS A 3 3.90 -1.75 -10.85
C CYS A 3 2.94 -2.54 -11.75
N ARG A 4 3.09 -3.87 -11.85
CA ARG A 4 2.17 -4.71 -12.62
C ARG A 4 0.71 -4.57 -12.15
N LEU A 5 0.47 -4.59 -10.84
CA LEU A 5 -0.87 -4.41 -10.30
C LEU A 5 -1.37 -2.96 -10.52
N ALA A 6 -0.47 -1.97 -10.50
CA ALA A 6 -0.84 -0.60 -10.82
C ALA A 6 -1.34 -0.44 -12.27
N VAL A 7 -0.77 -1.17 -13.22
CA VAL A 7 -1.27 -1.22 -14.61
C VAL A 7 -2.67 -1.81 -14.66
N GLU A 8 -2.90 -2.93 -13.97
CA GLU A 8 -4.21 -3.60 -13.93
C GLU A 8 -5.29 -2.71 -13.28
N LEU A 9 -4.92 -1.87 -12.33
CA LEU A 9 -5.80 -0.91 -11.65
C LEU A 9 -5.90 0.46 -12.35
N GLY A 10 -5.23 0.67 -13.49
CA GLY A 10 -5.26 1.94 -14.22
C GLY A 10 -4.52 3.09 -13.53
N LEU A 11 -3.64 2.79 -12.58
CA LEU A 11 -2.77 3.74 -11.87
C LEU A 11 -1.38 3.87 -12.51
N TRP A 12 -1.13 3.15 -13.62
CA TRP A 12 0.11 3.23 -14.40
C TRP A 12 -0.17 3.36 -15.91
N PRO A 13 0.43 4.31 -16.65
CA PRO A 13 1.40 5.32 -16.18
C PRO A 13 0.81 6.24 -15.08
N PRO A 14 1.64 6.85 -14.23
CA PRO A 14 1.14 7.61 -13.08
C PRO A 14 0.15 8.70 -13.52
N PRO A 15 -0.99 8.86 -12.82
CA PRO A 15 -1.94 9.93 -13.09
C PRO A 15 -1.37 11.31 -12.73
N ASP A 16 -2.05 12.38 -13.14
CA ASP A 16 -1.58 13.77 -13.01
C ASP A 16 -1.34 14.21 -11.55
N ASP A 17 -2.05 13.63 -10.59
CA ASP A 17 -1.92 13.92 -9.16
C ASP A 17 -0.86 13.07 -8.46
N ALA A 18 -0.22 12.15 -9.18
CA ALA A 18 0.87 11.36 -8.65
C ALA A 18 2.17 12.17 -8.52
N TYR A 19 2.92 11.93 -7.45
CA TYR A 19 4.22 12.58 -7.23
C TYR A 19 5.29 11.60 -6.78
N LEU A 20 6.54 11.91 -7.11
CA LEU A 20 7.69 11.11 -6.67
C LEU A 20 7.97 11.32 -5.19
N VAL A 21 8.12 10.22 -4.46
CA VAL A 21 8.51 10.19 -3.06
C VAL A 21 9.76 9.33 -2.92
N GLU A 22 10.74 9.82 -2.16
CA GLU A 22 11.89 9.03 -1.76
C GLU A 22 11.61 8.35 -0.42
N VAL A 23 11.73 7.03 -0.37
CA VAL A 23 11.57 6.24 0.84
C VAL A 23 12.87 5.53 1.18
N GLY A 24 13.25 5.56 2.46
CA GLY A 24 14.40 4.84 2.95
C GLY A 24 14.13 3.34 3.01
N THR A 25 15.03 2.54 2.43
CA THR A 25 15.05 1.08 2.59
C THR A 25 16.36 0.65 3.25
N ALA A 26 16.46 -0.61 3.67
CA ALA A 26 17.71 -1.16 4.22
C ALA A 26 18.89 -1.06 3.23
N SER A 27 18.62 -1.08 1.92
CA SER A 27 19.64 -0.98 0.87
C SER A 27 19.88 0.46 0.38
N GLY A 28 19.22 1.45 0.99
CA GLY A 28 19.31 2.86 0.61
C GLY A 28 17.97 3.46 0.15
N PRO A 29 17.95 4.75 -0.21
CA PRO A 29 16.75 5.41 -0.67
C PRO A 29 16.28 4.88 -2.04
N VAL A 30 14.97 4.72 -2.19
CA VAL A 30 14.33 4.36 -3.47
C VAL A 30 13.25 5.38 -3.80
N ARG A 31 13.09 5.67 -5.09
CA ARG A 31 12.06 6.60 -5.59
C ARG A 31 10.85 5.84 -6.08
N ASN A 32 9.70 6.16 -5.52
CA ASN A 32 8.40 5.56 -5.84
C ASN A 32 7.43 6.67 -6.27
N TYR A 33 6.38 6.30 -7.02
CA TYR A 33 5.25 7.21 -7.24
C TYR A 33 4.22 7.01 -6.14
N LEU A 34 3.75 8.10 -5.55
CA LEU A 34 2.62 8.09 -4.63
C LEU A 34 1.42 8.71 -5.34
N VAL A 35 0.33 7.97 -5.42
CA VAL A 35 -0.95 8.44 -5.93
C VAL A 35 -1.88 8.67 -4.73
N PRO A 36 -2.22 9.93 -4.41
CA PRO A 36 -3.03 10.22 -3.24
C PRO A 36 -4.45 9.69 -3.40
N SER A 37 -5.05 9.15 -2.33
CA SER A 37 -6.48 8.83 -2.30
C SER A 37 -6.97 7.88 -3.41
N ALA A 38 -6.09 7.02 -3.91
CA ALA A 38 -6.28 6.26 -5.15
C ALA A 38 -6.97 4.91 -4.99
N ALA A 39 -7.11 4.40 -3.75
CA ALA A 39 -7.72 3.10 -3.49
C ALA A 39 -8.67 3.14 -2.31
N GLU A 40 -9.69 2.28 -2.38
CA GLU A 40 -10.51 1.86 -1.24
C GLU A 40 -10.17 0.41 -0.93
N VAL A 41 -9.74 0.15 0.30
CA VAL A 41 -9.31 -1.19 0.74
C VAL A 41 -10.32 -1.75 1.73
N VAL A 42 -10.65 -3.02 1.57
CA VAL A 42 -11.45 -3.81 2.50
C VAL A 42 -10.66 -5.03 2.95
N VAL A 43 -10.90 -5.47 4.19
CA VAL A 43 -10.50 -6.79 4.67
C VAL A 43 -11.73 -7.68 4.67
N ASP A 44 -11.69 -8.76 3.88
CA ASP A 44 -12.70 -9.82 3.93
C ASP A 44 -12.12 -11.00 4.72
N ALA A 45 -12.68 -11.26 5.90
CA ALA A 45 -12.31 -12.38 6.78
C ALA A 45 -13.26 -13.59 6.62
N GLY A 46 -14.20 -13.54 5.68
CA GLY A 46 -15.22 -14.56 5.42
C GLY A 46 -16.44 -14.48 6.36
N ASP A 47 -16.24 -14.20 7.64
CA ASP A 47 -17.31 -13.97 8.62
C ASP A 47 -17.65 -12.49 8.82
N ARG A 48 -16.72 -11.60 8.45
CA ARG A 48 -16.87 -10.15 8.52
C ARG A 48 -16.07 -9.46 7.42
N VAL A 49 -16.56 -8.29 7.02
CA VAL A 49 -15.84 -7.35 6.16
C VAL A 49 -15.59 -6.06 6.94
N VAL A 50 -14.36 -5.52 6.86
CA VAL A 50 -13.97 -4.25 7.48
C VAL A 50 -13.49 -3.28 6.40
N GLY A 51 -13.96 -2.03 6.44
CA GLY A 51 -13.72 -1.00 5.43
C GLY A 51 -15.03 -0.49 4.80
N PRO A 52 -14.97 0.22 3.66
CA PRO A 52 -13.75 0.60 2.94
C PRO A 52 -12.94 1.66 3.69
N VAL A 53 -11.62 1.54 3.61
CA VAL A 53 -10.68 2.58 4.04
C VAL A 53 -10.04 3.20 2.80
N LYS A 54 -10.20 4.51 2.64
CA LYS A 54 -9.60 5.26 1.53
C LYS A 54 -8.14 5.53 1.85
N CYS A 55 -7.23 5.16 0.95
CA CYS A 55 -5.79 5.31 1.16
C CYS A 55 -5.04 5.75 -0.09
N ASP A 56 -3.81 6.21 0.13
CA ASP A 56 -2.85 6.48 -0.94
C ASP A 56 -2.26 5.17 -1.46
N VAL A 57 -1.81 5.17 -2.71
CA VAL A 57 -1.15 4.04 -3.34
C VAL A 57 0.28 4.41 -3.70
N MET A 58 1.25 3.75 -3.06
CA MET A 58 2.65 3.84 -3.46
C MET A 58 2.99 2.76 -4.47
N ILE A 59 3.34 3.17 -5.69
CA ILE A 59 3.76 2.28 -6.77
C ILE A 59 5.29 2.12 -6.72
N SER A 60 5.75 0.88 -6.56
CA SER A 60 7.17 0.53 -6.54
C SER A 60 7.49 -0.43 -7.69
N ASN A 61 8.65 -0.21 -8.30
CA ASN A 61 9.22 -1.10 -9.31
C ASN A 61 10.07 -2.22 -8.70
N LEU A 62 10.29 -2.20 -7.38
CA LEU A 62 11.13 -3.17 -6.67
C LEU A 62 10.31 -4.19 -5.87
N GLU A 63 9.09 -3.82 -5.46
CA GLU A 63 8.23 -4.71 -4.67
C GLU A 63 7.56 -5.75 -5.56
N TYR A 64 7.54 -7.00 -5.09
CA TYR A 64 6.84 -8.12 -5.74
C TYR A 64 5.44 -8.35 -5.16
N GLU A 65 5.17 -7.83 -3.97
CA GLU A 65 3.91 -8.03 -3.25
C GLU A 65 3.25 -6.72 -2.84
N VAL A 66 1.96 -6.77 -2.52
CA VAL A 66 1.23 -5.63 -1.96
C VAL A 66 1.60 -5.52 -0.48
N LEU A 67 2.22 -4.40 -0.12
CA LEU A 67 2.48 -4.01 1.25
C LEU A 67 1.41 -3.01 1.71
N ILE A 68 0.98 -3.12 2.96
CA ILE A 68 0.13 -2.13 3.63
C ILE A 68 0.96 -1.39 4.69
N SER A 69 0.64 -0.13 4.93
CA SER A 69 1.25 0.64 6.02
C SER A 69 0.62 0.28 7.36
N ASP A 70 1.36 0.48 8.45
CA ASP A 70 0.83 0.31 9.82
C ASP A 70 -0.42 1.16 10.05
N ARG A 71 -0.49 2.35 9.44
CA ARG A 71 -1.66 3.21 9.48
C ARG A 71 -2.87 2.54 8.84
N LEU A 72 -2.73 2.01 7.62
CA LEU A 72 -3.82 1.31 6.94
C LEU A 72 -4.24 0.05 7.71
N GLY A 73 -3.26 -0.71 8.24
CA GLY A 73 -3.53 -1.86 9.10
C GLY A 73 -4.34 -1.50 10.35
N GLY A 74 -3.99 -0.39 11.02
CA GLY A 74 -4.73 0.14 12.16
C GLY A 74 -6.16 0.58 11.83
N GLU A 75 -6.34 1.32 10.72
CA GLU A 75 -7.67 1.76 10.26
C GLU A 75 -8.56 0.57 9.84
N LEU A 76 -7.97 -0.52 9.33
CA LEU A 76 -8.66 -1.77 9.02
C LEU A 76 -8.88 -2.68 10.24
N GLY A 77 -8.41 -2.28 11.43
CA GLY A 77 -8.55 -3.08 12.65
C GLY A 77 -7.75 -4.39 12.65
N ILE A 78 -6.66 -4.46 11.87
CA ILE A 78 -5.75 -5.60 11.85
C ILE A 78 -4.85 -5.52 13.09
N VAL A 79 -4.83 -6.60 13.88
CA VAL A 79 -3.97 -6.72 15.06
C VAL A 79 -3.01 -7.87 14.86
N ILE A 80 -1.71 -7.61 15.00
CA ILE A 80 -0.67 -8.64 14.96
C ILE A 80 -0.64 -9.33 16.33
N GLN A 81 -0.82 -10.65 16.37
CA GLN A 81 -0.77 -11.44 17.59
C GLN A 81 0.51 -12.26 17.67
N GLY A 82 1.03 -12.46 18.88
CA GLY A 82 2.17 -13.35 19.12
C GLY A 82 3.53 -12.78 18.70
N VAL A 83 3.66 -11.46 18.62
CA VAL A 83 4.96 -10.80 18.41
C VAL A 83 5.91 -11.20 19.53
N ARG A 84 7.03 -11.85 19.18
CA ARG A 84 8.13 -12.13 20.12
C ARG A 84 9.19 -11.07 19.92
N GLU A 85 9.56 -10.41 21.01
CA GLU A 85 10.75 -9.56 21.07
C GLU A 85 11.98 -10.48 21.09
N PHE A 86 12.94 -10.23 20.21
CA PHE A 86 14.23 -10.92 20.17
C PHE A 86 15.22 -10.32 21.15
#